data_AF-A0A7W8DGJ4-F1
#
_entry.id   AF-A0A7W8DGJ4-F1
#
_cell.length_a   1.000
_cell.length_b   1.000
_cell.length_c   1.000
_cell.angle_alpha   90.00
_cell.angle_beta   90.00
_cell.angle_gamma   90.00
#
_symmetry.space_group_name_H-M   'P 1'
#
loop_
_entity.id
_entity.type
_entity.pdbx_description
1 polymer ?
#
loop_
_entity_poly.entity_id
_entity_poly.type
_entity_poly.pdbx_seq_one_letter_code
_entity_poly.pdbx_strand_id
1 'polypeptide(L)'
;MMVTSVAVVMVALAMIATHTTVEENYQQMVSQASHNTQSHIENLQSQAAGFAHVLSRNSQLAAATANGNTTELRRLLVREYREISKSNPAISTVEVTDSQGRVIMRGHSPEQHGDDKSSVPMVQQALGGDFSQGLTQSITTDKMSLDAVAPLVYNSQVVGTIKVGSYLRQNSARYLAQQGNTDVTFMVNNKVISTSLDNLRGSFSLPQDAQRHTQRGEQATDIVTIGDQGHNAAFFPLRDHNGDVAAVVINTLSRAELENTKLSAFWRTMGVVVVLTVVSLASTITIAYVITRPLEKMQQAFINLSQGDGDLTRRFPVYGKDEISKANEAINSFLDMTQHVVKEAMDGAHETATASEELSATAESLAANIGQQFKLVERTDALVNEVGENLDKTEELAVTSTEVLEDGYKMLTHLIDDFSDINSKIVKDSEAQQEMARKMQDLNTEAGRIESVLSIISDVADQTNLLALNASIEAARAGDQGRGFAVVADEVRVLAERTQSSLGEIRNIINSITASISDIHGEVDKVSQDILGISEGSQGLMKQAEDTQQKLMNTVDSSSELVRKSTFIAKKTKDLIETMREMFDLSQENKHAGENITDVSVTMSSKSNSQFTLLQRFKV
;
A
#
# COMPACT_ATOMS: atom_id res chain seq x y z
N MET A 1 26.14 30.96 11.10
CA MET A 1 26.48 32.36 11.45
C MET A 1 26.30 32.70 12.93
N MET A 2 25.23 32.25 13.63
CA MET A 2 25.05 32.62 15.05
C MET A 2 26.15 32.12 16.00
N VAL A 3 26.67 30.90 15.80
CA VAL A 3 27.68 30.29 16.69
C VAL A 3 29.03 31.01 16.66
N THR A 4 29.44 31.48 15.48
CA THR A 4 30.71 32.21 15.31
C THR A 4 30.67 33.59 15.96
N SER A 5 29.52 34.27 15.93
CA SER A 5 29.37 35.60 16.53
C SER A 5 29.43 35.55 18.07
N VAL A 6 28.84 34.51 18.68
CA VAL A 6 28.86 34.31 20.13
C VAL A 6 30.27 34.00 20.65
N ALA A 7 31.03 33.21 19.90
CA ALA A 7 32.41 32.87 20.26
C ALA A 7 33.32 34.12 20.30
N VAL A 8 33.21 35.01 19.32
CA VAL A 8 34.03 36.24 19.27
C VAL A 8 33.71 37.16 20.46
N VAL A 9 32.43 37.31 20.83
CA VAL A 9 32.02 38.14 21.97
C VAL A 9 32.52 37.56 23.29
N MET A 10 32.42 36.25 23.50
CA MET A 10 32.92 35.60 24.72
C MET A 10 34.43 35.77 24.89
N VAL A 11 35.20 35.75 23.79
CA VAL A 11 36.64 35.95 23.81
C VAL A 11 37.01 37.38 24.15
N ALA A 12 36.30 38.36 23.58
CA ALA A 12 36.49 39.76 23.92
C ALA A 12 36.24 40.01 25.42
N LEU A 13 35.17 39.42 25.97
CA LEU A 13 34.86 39.51 27.40
C LEU A 13 35.93 38.84 28.27
N ALA A 14 36.42 37.66 27.88
CA ALA A 14 37.48 36.96 28.62
C ALA A 14 38.81 37.75 28.61
N MET A 15 39.15 38.41 27.50
CA MET A 15 40.33 39.28 27.41
C MET A 15 40.20 40.50 28.32
N ILE A 16 39.03 41.16 28.32
CA ILE A 16 38.76 42.29 29.21
C ILE A 16 38.89 41.86 30.67
N ALA A 17 38.26 40.75 31.05
CA ALA A 17 38.31 40.23 32.42
C ALA A 17 39.75 39.88 32.86
N THR A 18 40.54 39.26 31.97
CA THR A 18 41.94 38.92 32.29
C THR A 18 42.78 40.18 32.51
N HIS A 19 42.56 41.22 31.68
CA HIS A 19 43.27 42.49 31.81
C HIS A 19 42.97 43.18 33.14
N THR A 20 41.69 43.25 33.53
CA THR A 20 41.27 43.89 34.79
C THR A 20 41.78 43.14 36.01
N THR A 21 41.67 41.80 36.04
CA THR A 21 42.12 41.00 37.18
C THR A 21 43.63 41.09 37.40
N VAL A 22 44.42 41.09 36.33
CA VAL A 22 45.89 41.19 36.44
C VAL A 22 46.31 42.58 36.97
N GLU A 23 45.62 43.64 36.58
CA GLU A 23 45.86 45.00 37.08
C GLU A 23 45.52 45.14 38.58
N GLU A 24 44.35 44.65 38.99
CA GLU A 24 43.90 44.67 40.39
C GLU A 24 44.85 43.89 41.30
N ASN A 25 45.32 42.72 40.87
CA ASN A 25 46.26 41.91 41.64
C ASN A 25 47.58 42.64 41.92
N TYR A 26 48.15 43.34 40.92
CA TYR A 26 49.39 44.08 41.10
C TYR A 26 49.23 45.31 42.02
N GLN A 27 48.06 45.96 41.99
CA GLN A 27 47.75 47.04 42.94
C GLN A 27 47.61 46.51 44.38
N GLN A 28 46.98 45.34 44.56
CA GLN A 28 46.92 44.68 45.86
C GLN A 28 48.31 44.27 46.37
N MET A 29 49.19 43.77 45.49
CA MET A 29 50.54 43.36 45.87
C MET A 29 51.37 44.53 46.43
N VAL A 30 51.35 45.71 45.79
CA VAL A 30 52.11 46.87 46.28
C VAL A 30 51.53 47.41 47.60
N SER A 31 50.20 47.40 47.75
CA SER A 31 49.53 47.78 48.99
C SER A 31 49.88 46.84 50.15
N GLN A 32 49.84 45.52 49.91
CA GLN A 32 50.24 44.52 50.89
C GLN A 32 51.71 44.65 51.29
N ALA A 33 52.59 44.90 50.31
CA ALA A 33 54.01 45.10 50.56
C ALA A 33 54.30 46.36 51.39
N SER A 34 53.54 47.43 51.18
CA SER A 34 53.56 48.64 52.00
C SER A 34 53.16 48.34 53.44
N HIS A 35 52.05 47.63 53.66
CA HIS A 35 51.64 47.22 55.00
C HIS A 35 52.71 46.36 55.70
N ASN A 36 53.28 45.38 54.98
CA ASN A 36 54.36 44.55 55.50
C ASN A 36 55.58 45.40 55.88
N THR A 37 55.98 46.35 55.03
CA THR A 37 57.13 47.24 55.27
C THR A 37 56.89 48.11 56.51
N GLN A 38 55.68 48.66 56.65
CA GLN A 38 55.28 49.42 57.84
C GLN A 38 55.41 48.57 59.11
N SER A 39 54.85 47.37 59.13
CA SER A 39 54.95 46.46 60.29
C SER A 39 56.40 46.10 60.64
N HIS A 40 57.27 45.93 59.63
CA HIS A 40 58.69 45.67 59.88
C HIS A 40 59.40 46.89 60.50
N ILE A 41 59.06 48.11 60.07
CA ILE A 41 59.60 49.33 60.67
C ILE A 41 59.14 49.47 62.14
N GLU A 42 57.86 49.22 62.43
CA GLU A 42 57.32 49.24 63.80
C GLU A 42 58.00 48.18 64.70
N ASN A 43 58.27 46.99 64.15
CA ASN A 43 59.00 45.94 64.83
C ASN A 43 60.45 46.35 65.11
N LEU A 44 61.15 46.92 64.12
CA LEU A 44 62.51 47.44 64.30
C LEU A 44 62.59 48.50 65.40
N GLN A 45 61.61 49.41 65.45
CA GLN A 45 61.51 50.41 66.50
C GLN A 45 61.28 49.77 67.87
N SER A 46 60.39 48.79 67.96
CA SER A 46 60.11 48.02 69.19
C SER A 46 61.32 47.22 69.67
N GLN A 47 62.11 46.66 68.75
CA GLN A 47 63.35 45.94 69.06
C GLN A 47 64.44 46.89 69.57
N ALA A 48 64.61 48.05 68.91
CA ALA A 48 65.52 49.09 69.39
C ALA A 48 65.14 49.53 70.81
N ALA A 49 63.85 49.71 71.09
CA ALA A 49 63.32 50.01 72.41
C ALA A 49 63.64 48.93 73.44
N GLY A 50 63.42 47.66 73.11
CA GLY A 50 63.77 46.52 73.96
C GLY A 50 65.26 46.51 74.31
N PHE A 51 66.14 46.68 73.31
CA PHE A 51 67.58 46.74 73.55
C PHE A 51 67.99 47.94 74.40
N ALA A 52 67.46 49.13 74.13
CA ALA A 52 67.73 50.31 74.94
C ALA A 52 67.32 50.11 76.40
N HIS A 53 66.16 49.47 76.64
CA HIS A 53 65.67 49.20 77.99
C HIS A 53 66.50 48.13 78.74
N VAL A 54 66.98 47.11 78.04
CA VAL A 54 67.88 46.10 78.63
C VAL A 54 69.23 46.73 78.99
N LEU A 55 69.81 47.49 78.07
CA LEU A 55 71.10 48.15 78.29
C LEU A 55 71.01 49.22 79.39
N SER A 56 69.87 49.90 79.54
CA SER A 56 69.69 50.93 80.57
C SER A 56 69.69 50.37 82.00
N ARG A 57 69.36 49.09 82.16
CA ARG A 57 69.37 48.36 83.44
C ARG A 57 70.70 47.69 83.73
N ASN A 58 71.68 47.78 82.83
CA ASN A 58 73.00 47.23 83.07
C ASN A 58 73.76 48.11 84.08
N SER A 59 73.88 47.61 85.31
CA SER A 59 74.52 48.35 86.41
C SER A 59 75.98 48.68 86.14
N GLN A 60 76.70 47.87 85.35
CA GLN A 60 78.08 48.15 84.96
C GLN A 60 78.15 49.33 83.97
N LEU A 61 77.22 49.41 83.01
CA LEU A 61 77.13 50.55 82.10
C LEU A 61 76.79 51.84 82.85
N ALA A 62 75.83 51.79 83.77
CA ALA A 62 75.45 52.94 84.56
C ALA A 62 76.60 53.40 85.49
N ALA A 63 77.29 52.47 86.17
CA ALA A 63 78.44 52.79 87.01
C ALA A 63 79.63 53.35 86.21
N ALA A 64 79.94 52.78 85.04
CA ALA A 64 81.02 53.26 84.20
C ALA A 64 80.71 54.65 83.61
N THR A 65 79.44 54.92 83.30
CA THR A 65 78.94 56.25 82.89
C THR A 65 79.10 57.27 84.02
N ALA A 66 78.61 56.95 85.22
CA ALA A 66 78.68 57.82 86.40
C ALA A 66 80.12 58.20 86.78
N ASN A 67 81.04 57.24 86.70
CA ASN A 67 82.45 57.43 87.05
C ASN A 67 83.30 57.98 85.91
N GLY A 68 82.73 58.23 84.72
CA GLY A 68 83.48 58.68 83.55
C GLY A 68 84.53 57.68 83.05
N ASN A 69 84.37 56.38 83.33
CA ASN A 69 85.34 55.34 82.94
C ASN A 69 85.15 54.94 81.47
N THR A 70 85.76 55.71 80.58
CA THR A 70 85.65 55.52 79.11
C THR A 70 86.23 54.19 78.63
N THR A 71 87.29 53.67 79.28
CA THR A 71 87.88 52.36 78.92
C THR A 71 86.88 51.23 79.16
N GLU A 72 86.20 51.25 80.31
CA GLU A 72 85.21 50.23 80.65
C GLU A 72 83.93 50.37 79.81
N LEU A 73 83.48 51.61 79.55
CA LEU A 73 82.37 51.87 78.63
C LEU A 73 82.65 51.34 77.22
N ARG A 74 83.87 51.55 76.69
CA ARG A 74 84.27 51.04 75.37
C ARG A 74 84.17 49.51 75.32
N ARG A 75 84.71 48.82 76.35
CA ARG A 75 84.69 47.36 76.44
C ARG A 75 83.25 46.81 76.46
N LEU A 76 82.37 47.43 77.24
CA LEU A 76 80.97 47.02 77.37
C LEU A 76 80.15 47.34 76.11
N LEU A 77 80.12 48.60 75.66
CA LEU A 77 79.29 49.02 74.53
C LEU A 77 79.66 48.32 73.21
N VAL A 78 80.95 48.17 72.92
CA VAL A 78 81.39 47.52 71.66
C VAL A 78 81.00 46.05 71.65
N ARG A 79 81.05 45.38 72.81
CA ARG A 79 80.59 44.00 72.95
C ARG A 79 79.09 43.90 72.75
N GLU A 80 78.31 44.70 73.47
CA GLU A 80 76.84 44.70 73.38
C GLU A 80 76.37 45.04 71.96
N TYR A 81 76.95 46.05 71.32
CA TYR A 81 76.64 46.37 69.93
C TYR A 81 76.93 45.22 68.96
N ARG A 82 78.05 44.49 69.14
CA ARG A 82 78.39 43.34 68.29
C ARG A 82 77.36 42.21 68.42
N GLU A 83 76.88 41.93 69.63
CA GLU A 83 75.85 40.90 69.84
C GLU A 83 74.48 41.33 69.31
N ILE A 84 74.12 42.60 69.52
CA ILE A 84 72.87 43.18 68.99
C ILE A 84 72.89 43.19 67.47
N SER A 85 73.97 43.66 66.83
CA SER A 85 74.09 43.70 65.37
C SER A 85 74.16 42.31 64.72
N LYS A 86 74.68 41.30 65.44
CA LYS A 86 74.67 39.90 64.97
C LYS A 86 73.28 39.28 65.00
N SER A 87 72.49 39.56 66.04
CA SER A 87 71.11 39.06 66.18
C SER A 87 70.12 39.87 65.34
N ASN A 88 70.40 41.16 65.14
CA ASN A 88 69.59 42.05 64.32
C ASN A 88 70.48 43.01 63.51
N PRO A 89 70.80 42.66 62.25
CA PRO A 89 71.65 43.47 61.38
C PRO A 89 71.10 44.88 61.09
N ALA A 90 69.81 45.11 61.30
CA ALA A 90 69.21 46.41 61.10
C ALA A 90 69.55 47.40 62.22
N ILE A 91 69.88 46.95 63.43
CA ILE A 91 70.33 47.84 64.51
C ILE A 91 71.76 48.28 64.22
N SER A 92 71.93 49.58 63.97
CA SER A 92 73.17 50.16 63.47
C SER A 92 73.83 51.14 64.44
N THR A 93 73.12 51.54 65.51
CA THR A 93 73.60 52.50 66.49
C THR A 93 73.36 52.00 67.90
N VAL A 94 74.40 52.08 68.72
CA VAL A 94 74.34 52.03 70.19
C VAL A 94 75.26 53.13 70.69
N GLU A 95 74.78 54.00 71.57
CA GLU A 95 75.46 55.21 72.03
C GLU A 95 75.10 55.54 73.48
N VAL A 96 76.08 55.97 74.27
CA VAL A 96 75.88 56.48 75.63
C VAL A 96 76.25 57.96 75.73
N THR A 97 75.41 58.74 76.40
CA THR A 97 75.70 60.13 76.80
C THR A 97 76.00 60.24 78.30
N ASP A 98 76.67 61.32 78.70
CA ASP A 98 76.71 61.77 80.10
C ASP A 98 75.40 62.47 80.52
N SER A 99 75.34 62.92 81.77
CA SER A 99 74.18 63.64 82.36
C SER A 99 73.94 65.04 81.77
N GLN A 100 74.88 65.56 80.96
CA GLN A 100 74.72 66.81 80.20
C GLN A 100 74.29 66.54 78.75
N GLY A 101 74.10 65.27 78.37
CA GLY A 101 73.72 64.88 77.01
C GLY A 101 74.89 64.87 76.01
N ARG A 102 76.15 64.93 76.47
CA ARG A 102 77.30 64.76 75.57
C ARG A 102 77.59 63.28 75.35
N VAL A 103 77.79 62.87 74.10
CA VAL A 103 78.14 61.49 73.76
C VAL A 103 79.52 61.16 74.32
N ILE A 104 79.60 60.17 75.20
CA ILE A 104 80.87 59.73 75.81
C ILE A 104 81.40 58.45 75.18
N MET A 105 80.53 57.60 74.60
CA MET A 105 80.94 56.36 73.93
C MET A 105 79.90 55.90 72.92
N ARG A 106 80.37 55.29 71.82
CA ARG A 106 79.53 54.62 70.82
C ARG A 106 79.97 53.17 70.67
N GLY A 107 79.04 52.22 70.65
CA GLY A 107 79.36 50.81 70.39
C GLY A 107 79.73 50.55 68.93
N HIS A 108 79.14 51.32 68.01
CA HIS A 108 79.27 51.18 66.57
C HIS A 108 80.47 51.95 65.97
N SER A 109 80.92 53.00 66.65
CA SER A 109 82.07 53.84 66.26
C SER A 109 82.76 54.37 67.52
N PRO A 110 83.46 53.53 68.31
CA PRO A 110 83.99 53.91 69.63
C PRO A 110 85.05 55.02 69.59
N GLU A 111 85.57 55.33 68.40
CA GLU A 111 86.52 56.42 68.16
C GLU A 111 85.84 57.81 68.09
N GLN A 112 84.50 57.86 67.97
CA GLN A 112 83.72 59.09 67.82
C GLN A 112 82.93 59.41 69.09
N HIS A 113 83.29 60.49 69.76
CA HIS A 113 82.65 60.97 70.99
C HIS A 113 82.81 62.50 71.13
N GLY A 114 82.06 63.10 72.06
CA GLY A 114 82.11 64.53 72.38
C GLY A 114 80.96 65.36 71.79
N ASP A 115 80.15 64.77 70.90
CA ASP A 115 78.98 65.45 70.32
C ASP A 115 77.98 65.84 71.41
N ASP A 116 77.55 67.09 71.42
CA ASP A 116 76.46 67.54 72.28
C ASP A 116 75.11 67.11 71.69
N LYS A 117 74.34 66.33 72.43
CA LYS A 117 72.99 65.86 72.07
C LYS A 117 71.93 66.34 73.05
N SER A 118 72.25 67.29 73.92
CA SER A 118 71.30 67.87 74.88
C SER A 118 70.06 68.48 74.22
N SER A 119 70.19 68.99 72.99
CA SER A 119 69.09 69.56 72.22
C SER A 119 68.28 68.54 71.43
N VAL A 120 68.63 67.25 71.47
CA VAL A 120 67.84 66.19 70.81
C VAL A 120 66.68 65.83 71.74
N PRO A 121 65.41 66.02 71.34
CA PRO A 121 64.26 65.88 72.23
C PRO A 121 64.21 64.52 72.97
N MET A 122 64.52 63.44 72.27
CA MET A 122 64.54 62.10 72.84
C MET A 122 65.64 61.88 73.89
N VAL A 123 66.80 62.52 73.72
CA VAL A 123 67.89 62.50 74.71
C VAL A 123 67.51 63.37 75.91
N GLN A 124 66.92 64.55 75.67
CA GLN A 124 66.44 65.44 76.73
C GLN A 124 65.38 64.76 77.60
N GLN A 125 64.43 64.07 77.00
CA GLN A 125 63.39 63.31 77.70
C GLN A 125 64.00 62.17 78.54
N ALA A 126 64.97 61.44 77.98
CA ALA A 126 65.69 60.40 78.70
C ALA A 126 66.56 60.93 79.85
N LEU A 127 67.18 62.10 79.71
CA LEU A 127 67.87 62.76 80.83
C LEU A 127 66.89 63.20 81.94
N GLY A 128 65.65 63.51 81.58
CA GLY A 128 64.54 63.75 82.50
C GLY A 128 64.03 62.48 83.22
N GLY A 129 64.50 61.30 82.83
CA GLY A 129 64.12 60.01 83.42
C GLY A 129 63.10 59.21 82.61
N ASP A 130 62.62 59.73 81.49
CA ASP A 130 61.57 59.08 80.69
C ASP A 130 62.14 58.37 79.45
N PHE A 131 61.64 57.16 79.19
CA PHE A 131 61.96 56.45 77.96
C PHE A 131 61.32 57.16 76.75
N SER A 132 62.06 57.29 75.66
CA SER A 132 61.55 57.83 74.40
C SER A 132 61.93 56.95 73.21
N GLN A 133 61.04 56.84 72.23
CA GLN A 133 61.30 56.15 70.97
C GLN A 133 60.67 56.92 69.81
N GLY A 134 61.27 56.85 68.63
CA GLY A 134 60.78 57.63 67.50
C GLY A 134 61.80 57.78 66.41
N LEU A 135 61.36 58.42 65.32
CA LEU A 135 62.25 58.89 64.29
C LEU A 135 62.99 60.14 64.80
N THR A 136 64.31 60.14 64.70
CA THR A 136 65.13 61.32 64.98
C THR A 136 66.04 61.66 63.82
N GLN A 137 66.33 62.96 63.71
CA GLN A 137 67.36 63.48 62.83
C GLN A 137 68.59 63.79 63.68
N SER A 138 69.72 63.18 63.34
CA SER A 138 70.97 63.50 64.00
C SER A 138 71.43 64.91 63.62
N ILE A 139 71.43 65.83 64.58
CA ILE A 139 71.90 67.22 64.41
C ILE A 139 73.35 67.35 63.91
N THR A 140 74.19 66.32 64.10
CA THR A 140 75.61 66.36 63.69
C THR A 140 75.87 65.74 62.34
N THR A 141 75.07 64.77 61.92
CA THR A 141 75.32 64.01 60.69
C THR A 141 74.22 64.20 59.66
N ASP A 142 73.16 64.91 60.00
CA ASP A 142 71.93 65.10 59.19
C ASP A 142 71.29 63.78 58.74
N LYS A 143 71.52 62.70 59.52
CA LYS A 143 71.04 61.35 59.20
C LYS A 143 69.81 61.05 60.01
N MET A 144 68.80 60.52 59.34
CA MET A 144 67.59 60.00 59.97
C MET A 144 67.84 58.62 60.56
N SER A 145 67.36 58.40 61.76
CA SER A 145 67.39 57.10 62.43
C SER A 145 66.13 56.85 63.23
N LEU A 146 65.70 55.58 63.24
CA LEU A 146 64.70 55.07 64.16
C LEU A 146 65.42 54.72 65.44
N ASP A 147 65.16 55.48 66.51
CA ASP A 147 65.91 55.37 67.74
C ASP A 147 64.98 55.08 68.92
N ALA A 148 65.58 54.54 69.96
CA ALA A 148 65.05 54.46 71.30
C ALA A 148 66.12 54.92 72.28
N VAL A 149 65.75 55.80 73.21
CA VAL A 149 66.65 56.39 74.19
C VAL A 149 66.09 56.15 75.58
N ALA A 150 66.91 55.59 76.46
CA ALA A 150 66.55 55.25 77.83
C ALA A 150 67.50 55.94 78.84
N PRO A 151 67.01 56.33 80.03
CA PRO A 151 67.86 56.86 81.11
C PRO A 151 68.80 55.78 81.65
N LEU A 152 70.08 56.11 81.82
CA LEU A 152 71.00 55.33 82.65
C LEU A 152 70.94 55.86 84.07
N VAL A 153 70.52 55.01 85.02
CA VAL A 153 70.35 55.38 86.43
C VAL A 153 71.40 54.68 87.28
N TYR A 154 72.16 55.44 88.08
CA TYR A 154 73.10 54.92 89.07
C TYR A 154 72.87 55.64 90.40
N ASN A 155 72.73 54.89 91.50
CA ASN A 155 72.40 55.43 92.83
C ASN A 155 71.19 56.39 92.83
N SER A 156 70.12 56.01 92.12
CA SER A 156 68.87 56.77 91.99
C SER A 156 69.00 58.14 91.30
N GLN A 157 70.12 58.40 90.61
CA GLN A 157 70.30 59.58 89.76
C GLN A 157 70.51 59.17 88.30
N VAL A 158 69.93 59.95 87.38
CA VAL A 158 70.19 59.78 85.95
C VAL A 158 71.61 60.28 85.68
N VAL A 159 72.51 59.36 85.32
CA VAL A 159 73.93 59.65 85.08
C VAL A 159 74.24 59.83 83.59
N GLY A 160 73.28 59.53 82.72
CA GLY A 160 73.40 59.63 81.29
C GLY A 160 72.25 58.97 80.57
N THR A 161 72.38 58.76 79.26
CA THR A 161 71.38 58.04 78.46
C THR A 161 72.04 56.92 77.65
N ILE A 162 71.28 55.88 77.32
CA ILE A 162 71.65 54.86 76.33
C ILE A 162 70.66 54.95 75.17
N LYS A 163 71.21 55.14 73.98
CA LYS A 163 70.49 55.17 72.71
C LYS A 163 70.78 53.90 71.92
N VAL A 164 69.74 53.28 71.38
CA VAL A 164 69.82 52.18 70.41
C VAL A 164 68.97 52.51 69.20
N GLY A 165 69.44 52.23 67.99
CA GLY A 165 68.64 52.53 66.80
C GLY A 165 69.20 52.04 65.47
N SER A 166 68.50 52.42 64.42
CA SER A 166 68.79 52.07 63.02
C SER A 166 68.79 53.30 62.15
N TYR A 167 69.88 53.56 61.43
CA TYR A 167 69.91 54.62 60.43
C TYR A 167 69.06 54.24 59.22
N LEU A 168 68.27 55.18 58.70
CA LEU A 168 67.53 55.02 57.45
C LEU A 168 68.48 55.24 56.24
N ARG A 169 69.34 54.24 55.98
CA ARG A 169 70.30 54.24 54.86
C ARG A 169 69.93 53.18 53.81
N GLN A 170 70.66 53.18 52.70
CA GLN A 170 70.48 52.22 51.61
C GLN A 170 70.46 50.75 52.07
N ASN A 171 71.26 50.36 53.07
CA ASN A 171 71.23 48.99 53.59
C ASN A 171 69.90 48.66 54.29
N SER A 172 69.35 49.60 55.07
CA SER A 172 68.06 49.43 55.74
C SER A 172 66.91 49.40 54.73
N ALA A 173 66.99 50.22 53.68
CA ALA A 173 66.07 50.18 52.56
C ALA A 173 66.13 48.84 51.83
N ARG A 174 67.32 48.31 51.53
CA ARG A 174 67.49 46.98 50.92
C ARG A 174 67.00 45.84 51.81
N TYR A 175 67.23 45.92 53.12
CA TYR A 175 66.71 44.93 54.07
C TYR A 175 65.18 44.90 54.04
N LEU A 176 64.53 46.06 54.15
CA LEU A 176 63.07 46.14 54.08
C LEU A 176 62.54 45.74 52.70
N ALA A 177 63.26 46.06 51.63
CA ALA A 177 62.89 45.66 50.28
C ALA A 177 62.86 44.13 50.11
N GLN A 178 63.83 43.42 50.70
CA GLN A 178 63.85 41.96 50.71
C GLN A 178 62.69 41.36 51.51
N GLN A 179 62.31 41.98 52.65
CA GLN A 179 61.18 41.49 53.46
C GLN A 179 59.82 41.78 52.81
N GLY A 180 59.70 42.93 52.15
CA GLY A 180 58.46 43.39 51.50
C GLY A 180 58.29 42.93 50.05
N ASN A 181 59.29 42.25 49.46
CA ASN A 181 59.35 41.90 48.03
C ASN A 181 58.99 43.07 47.09
N THR A 182 59.38 44.28 47.48
CA THR A 182 59.18 45.52 46.74
C THR A 182 60.35 46.44 47.02
N ASP A 183 60.64 47.36 46.13
CA ASP A 183 61.66 48.36 46.40
C ASP A 183 61.18 49.38 47.42
N VAL A 184 62.04 49.75 48.37
CA VAL A 184 61.72 50.67 49.48
C VAL A 184 62.52 51.95 49.34
N THR A 185 61.84 53.08 49.38
CA THR A 185 62.44 54.42 49.35
C THR A 185 61.97 55.23 50.54
N PHE A 186 62.91 55.88 51.22
CA PHE A 186 62.64 56.82 52.30
C PHE A 186 62.76 58.25 51.80
N MET A 187 61.77 59.07 52.13
CA MET A 187 61.73 60.49 51.79
C MET A 187 61.50 61.35 53.03
N VAL A 188 62.21 62.46 53.11
CA VAL A 188 62.05 63.48 54.15
C VAL A 188 62.04 64.85 53.48
N ASN A 189 61.13 65.73 53.86
CA ASN A 189 60.97 67.06 53.26
C ASN A 189 60.92 67.02 51.72
N ASN A 190 60.20 66.04 51.18
CA ASN A 190 60.05 65.79 49.75
C ASN A 190 61.37 65.50 49.00
N LYS A 191 62.40 65.01 49.70
CA LYS A 191 63.67 64.57 49.12
C LYS A 191 63.93 63.11 49.48
N VAL A 192 64.42 62.33 48.52
CA VAL A 192 64.89 60.96 48.75
C VAL A 192 66.14 61.00 49.63
N ILE A 193 66.06 60.36 50.79
CA ILE A 193 67.18 60.25 51.73
C ILE A 193 67.89 58.90 51.61
N SER A 194 67.15 57.83 51.30
CA SER A 194 67.72 56.52 50.98
C SER A 194 66.72 55.67 50.21
N THR A 195 67.23 54.67 49.47
CA THR A 195 66.42 53.81 48.62
C THR A 195 67.11 52.47 48.42
N SER A 196 66.34 51.39 48.17
CA SER A 196 66.86 50.11 47.70
C SER A 196 67.23 50.15 46.22
N LEU A 197 66.64 51.06 45.45
CA LEU A 197 66.83 51.19 44.01
C LEU A 197 68.19 51.82 43.68
N ASP A 198 68.95 51.15 42.83
CA ASP A 198 70.29 51.63 42.44
C ASP A 198 70.23 52.90 41.57
N ASN A 199 69.12 53.11 40.85
CA ASN A 199 68.97 54.19 39.86
C ASN A 199 68.20 55.41 40.40
N LEU A 200 67.72 55.40 41.65
CA LEU A 200 66.94 56.49 42.22
C LEU A 200 67.82 57.39 43.09
N ARG A 201 68.61 58.27 42.46
CA ARG A 201 69.39 59.32 43.14
C ARG A 201 69.06 60.70 42.54
N GLY A 202 68.13 61.43 43.15
CA GLY A 202 67.72 62.76 42.67
C GLY A 202 66.25 63.10 42.94
N SER A 203 65.74 64.16 42.28
CA SER A 203 64.42 64.76 42.47
C SER A 203 63.27 63.84 42.04
N PHE A 204 62.96 62.83 42.86
CA PHE A 204 61.65 62.19 42.84
C PHE A 204 60.68 63.06 43.65
N SER A 205 59.58 63.48 43.02
CA SER A 205 58.51 64.21 43.70
C SER A 205 57.36 63.26 44.01
N LEU A 206 56.87 63.31 45.26
CA LEU A 206 55.64 62.64 45.62
C LEU A 206 54.48 63.14 44.73
N PRO A 207 53.67 62.25 44.14
CA PRO A 207 52.44 62.63 43.46
C PRO A 207 51.53 63.47 44.38
N GLN A 208 50.76 64.42 43.84
CA GLN A 208 49.97 65.33 44.66
C GLN A 208 48.97 64.60 45.57
N ASP A 209 48.35 63.53 45.08
CA ASP A 209 47.38 62.78 45.87
C ASP A 209 48.07 61.94 46.96
N ALA A 210 49.17 61.27 46.62
CA ALA A 210 50.02 60.59 47.60
C ALA A 210 50.53 61.56 48.69
N GLN A 211 50.90 62.79 48.31
CA GLN A 211 51.32 63.83 49.24
C GLN A 211 50.18 64.25 50.18
N ARG A 212 48.95 64.45 49.67
CA ARG A 212 47.79 64.79 50.51
C ARG A 212 47.45 63.69 51.53
N HIS A 213 47.45 62.42 51.10
CA HIS A 213 47.15 61.29 51.98
C HIS A 213 48.22 61.09 53.05
N THR A 214 49.50 61.09 52.66
CA THR A 214 50.60 60.91 53.62
C THR A 214 50.69 62.05 54.63
N GLN A 215 50.38 63.29 54.25
CA GLN A 215 50.27 64.42 55.20
C GLN A 215 49.15 64.26 56.23
N ARG A 216 48.06 63.54 55.88
CA ARG A 216 46.98 63.21 56.82
C ARG A 216 47.28 61.99 57.68
N GLY A 217 48.42 61.32 57.47
CA GLY A 217 48.72 60.07 58.16
C GLY A 217 48.16 58.82 57.47
N GLU A 218 47.64 58.94 56.25
CA GLU A 218 46.99 57.86 55.51
C GLU A 218 47.94 57.22 54.49
N GLN A 219 47.64 55.96 54.13
CA GLN A 219 48.32 55.30 53.02
C GLN A 219 47.70 55.73 51.68
N ALA A 220 48.51 55.74 50.63
CA ALA A 220 48.06 55.95 49.25
C ALA A 220 48.70 54.94 48.31
N THR A 221 48.07 54.72 47.16
CA THR A 221 48.67 54.02 46.04
C THR A 221 48.60 54.90 44.81
N ASP A 222 49.61 54.85 43.96
CA ASP A 222 49.66 55.59 42.70
C ASP A 222 50.59 54.87 41.72
N ILE A 223 50.55 55.30 40.46
CA ILE A 223 51.52 54.86 39.45
C ILE A 223 52.56 55.97 39.30
N VAL A 224 53.81 55.63 39.59
CA VAL A 224 54.93 56.56 39.47
C VAL A 224 55.89 56.12 38.38
N THR A 225 56.60 57.08 37.82
CA THR A 225 57.66 56.79 36.85
C THR A 225 59.01 56.93 37.54
N ILE A 226 59.80 55.87 37.50
CA ILE A 226 61.17 55.85 38.03
C ILE A 226 62.09 55.47 36.87
N GLY A 227 62.96 56.40 36.46
CA GLY A 227 63.68 56.30 35.19
C GLY A 227 62.71 56.33 34.01
N ASP A 228 62.81 55.35 33.11
CA ASP A 228 61.89 55.18 31.97
C ASP A 228 60.78 54.15 32.22
N GLN A 229 60.64 53.67 33.47
CA GLN A 229 59.71 52.59 33.81
C GLN A 229 58.61 53.05 34.77
N GLY A 230 57.37 52.70 34.42
CA GLY A 230 56.23 52.83 35.32
C GLY A 230 56.32 51.79 36.44
N HIS A 231 56.05 52.23 37.66
CA HIS A 231 55.99 51.41 38.87
C HIS A 231 54.64 51.63 39.54
N ASN A 232 54.03 50.56 40.03
CA ASN A 232 52.97 50.71 41.02
C ASN A 232 53.66 51.06 42.34
N ALA A 233 53.20 52.13 42.99
CA ALA A 233 53.76 52.64 44.23
C ALA A 233 52.70 52.67 45.32
N ALA A 234 53.11 52.34 46.54
CA ALA A 234 52.35 52.56 47.74
C ALA A 234 53.16 53.45 48.69
N PHE A 235 52.49 54.39 49.34
CA PHE A 235 53.09 55.43 50.16
C PHE A 235 52.51 55.36 51.55
N PHE A 236 53.35 55.45 52.58
CA PHE A 236 52.88 55.59 53.96
C PHE A 236 53.79 56.50 54.79
N PRO A 237 53.25 57.25 55.76
CA PRO A 237 54.03 58.17 56.57
C PRO A 237 54.68 57.49 57.78
N LEU A 238 55.87 57.95 58.16
CA LEU A 238 56.50 57.68 59.46
C LEU A 238 56.37 58.90 60.35
N ARG A 239 56.03 58.65 61.61
CA ARG A 239 55.85 59.69 62.61
C ARG A 239 57.11 59.85 63.47
N ASP A 240 57.40 61.08 63.89
CA ASP A 240 58.40 61.34 64.91
C ASP A 240 57.86 61.07 66.33
N HIS A 241 58.66 61.39 67.34
CA HIS A 241 58.28 61.24 68.75
C HIS A 241 57.09 62.10 69.19
N ASN A 242 56.76 63.19 68.47
CA ASN A 242 55.60 64.03 68.75
C ASN A 242 54.33 63.53 68.05
N GLY A 243 54.47 62.54 67.16
CA GLY A 243 53.37 62.02 66.35
C GLY A 243 53.21 62.75 65.00
N ASP A 244 54.07 63.70 64.68
CA ASP A 244 54.05 64.45 63.42
C ASP A 244 54.71 63.64 62.29
N VAL A 245 54.22 63.80 61.06
CA VAL A 245 54.76 63.10 59.89
C VAL A 245 56.15 63.66 59.56
N ALA A 246 57.18 62.86 59.80
CA ALA A 246 58.57 63.26 59.63
C ALA A 246 59.23 62.63 58.40
N ALA A 247 58.74 61.48 57.94
CA ALA A 247 59.20 60.85 56.71
C ALA A 247 58.05 60.16 55.97
N VAL A 248 58.26 59.86 54.69
CA VAL A 248 57.37 59.03 53.87
C VAL A 248 58.17 57.85 53.34
N VAL A 249 57.61 56.66 53.46
CA VAL A 249 58.14 55.44 52.85
C VAL A 249 57.36 55.14 51.59
N ILE A 250 58.06 54.71 50.56
CA ILE A 250 57.50 54.36 49.27
C ILE A 250 57.92 52.94 48.93
N ASN A 251 56.92 52.08 48.75
CA ASN A 251 57.09 50.75 48.20
C ASN A 251 56.78 50.78 46.71
N THR A 252 57.68 50.27 45.87
CA THR A 252 57.51 50.28 44.41
C THR A 252 57.69 48.91 43.81
N LEU A 253 56.86 48.58 42.81
CA LEU A 253 56.92 47.34 42.03
C LEU A 253 56.88 47.67 40.53
N SER A 254 57.82 47.13 39.75
CA SER A 254 57.95 47.44 38.32
C SER A 254 56.77 46.91 37.50
N ARG A 255 56.24 47.72 36.57
CA ARG A 255 55.20 47.29 35.62
C ARG A 255 55.75 46.52 34.42
N ALA A 256 57.07 46.31 34.32
CA ALA A 256 57.64 45.53 33.22
C ALA A 256 57.19 44.05 33.25
N GLU A 257 57.04 43.47 34.45
CA GLU A 257 56.59 42.08 34.63
C GLU A 257 55.08 41.93 34.35
N LEU A 258 54.31 42.97 34.64
CA LEU A 258 52.87 43.07 34.37
C LEU A 258 52.58 42.97 32.86
N GLU A 259 53.31 43.72 32.04
CA GLU A 259 53.10 43.75 30.58
C GLU A 259 53.45 42.41 29.91
N ASN A 260 54.53 41.75 30.36
CA ASN A 260 54.87 40.40 29.87
C ASN A 260 53.82 39.35 30.26
N THR A 261 53.24 39.48 31.45
CA THR A 261 52.16 38.60 31.91
C THR A 261 50.90 38.79 31.07
N LYS A 262 50.53 40.04 30.74
CA LYS A 262 49.39 40.36 29.85
C LYS A 262 49.58 39.79 28.43
N LEU A 263 50.78 39.94 27.84
CA LEU A 263 51.05 39.44 26.49
C LEU A 263 51.00 37.91 26.40
N SER A 264 51.55 37.18 27.38
CA SER A 264 51.50 35.71 27.38
C SER A 264 50.08 35.16 27.56
N ALA A 265 49.26 35.79 28.41
CA ALA A 265 47.86 35.43 28.59
C ALA A 265 47.04 35.66 27.30
N PHE A 266 47.31 36.75 26.59
CA PHE A 266 46.66 37.06 25.30
C PHE A 266 46.88 35.97 24.24
N TRP A 267 48.13 35.54 24.03
CA TRP A 267 48.45 34.51 23.03
C TRP A 267 47.85 33.15 23.35
N ARG A 268 47.80 32.74 24.63
CA ARG A 268 47.16 31.48 25.05
C ARG A 268 45.67 31.48 24.75
N THR A 269 44.97 32.57 25.08
CA THR A 269 43.54 32.72 24.80
C THR A 269 43.27 32.70 23.29
N MET A 270 44.09 33.40 22.49
CA MET A 270 43.96 33.40 21.03
C MET A 270 44.11 32.00 20.41
N GLY A 271 45.05 31.19 20.90
CA GLY A 271 45.26 29.82 20.43
C GLY A 271 44.02 28.92 20.59
N VAL A 272 43.33 29.01 21.73
CA VAL A 272 42.10 28.23 21.99
C VAL A 272 40.99 28.59 21.00
N VAL A 273 40.86 29.87 20.65
CA VAL A 273 39.81 30.38 19.75
C VAL A 273 39.98 29.87 18.33
N VAL A 274 41.22 29.87 17.84
CA VAL A 274 41.53 29.36 16.50
C VAL A 274 41.18 27.88 16.40
N VAL A 275 41.56 27.08 17.40
CA VAL A 275 41.25 25.64 17.43
C VAL A 275 39.74 25.39 17.42
N LEU A 276 38.97 26.07 18.27
CA LEU A 276 37.51 25.91 18.32
C LEU A 276 36.83 26.32 17.00
N THR A 277 37.34 27.36 16.34
CA THR A 277 36.81 27.82 15.04
C THR A 277 37.06 26.78 13.95
N VAL A 278 38.27 26.20 13.89
CA VAL A 278 38.61 25.14 12.92
C VAL A 278 37.75 23.90 13.14
N VAL A 279 37.56 23.48 14.41
CA VAL A 279 36.70 22.33 14.74
C VAL A 279 35.25 22.57 14.33
N SER A 280 34.72 23.77 14.61
CA SER A 280 33.35 24.14 14.19
C SER A 280 33.18 24.18 12.67
N LEU A 281 34.21 24.60 11.93
CA LEU A 281 34.16 24.63 10.47
C LEU A 281 34.23 23.22 9.89
N ALA A 282 35.12 22.38 10.42
CA ALA A 282 35.26 20.98 10.01
C ALA A 282 33.98 20.17 10.27
N SER A 283 33.34 20.37 11.44
CA SER A 283 32.07 19.71 11.76
C SER A 283 30.94 20.14 10.81
N THR A 284 30.85 21.43 10.50
CA THR A 284 29.86 21.96 9.56
C THR A 284 30.02 21.35 8.15
N ILE A 285 31.25 21.28 7.65
CA ILE A 285 31.56 20.69 6.34
C ILE A 285 31.22 19.19 6.34
N THR A 286 31.56 18.48 7.41
CA THR A 286 31.31 17.04 7.54
C THR A 286 29.81 16.74 7.55
N ILE A 287 29.03 17.47 8.34
CA ILE A 287 27.56 17.33 8.39
C ILE A 287 26.95 17.61 7.01
N ALA A 288 27.40 18.67 6.34
CA ALA A 288 26.89 19.03 5.02
C ALA A 288 27.14 17.92 3.97
N TYR A 289 28.33 17.30 3.98
CA TYR A 289 28.69 16.27 3.00
C TYR A 289 28.13 14.88 3.30
N VAL A 290 28.11 14.49 4.58
CA VAL A 290 27.73 13.12 5.00
C VAL A 290 26.23 12.99 5.20
N ILE A 291 25.54 14.05 5.66
CA ILE A 291 24.11 13.98 6.00
C ILE A 291 23.27 14.80 5.02
N THR A 292 23.56 16.10 4.86
CA THR A 292 22.69 17.01 4.10
C THR A 292 22.63 16.66 2.60
N ARG A 293 23.79 16.43 1.97
CA ARG A 293 23.84 16.12 0.52
C ARG A 293 23.12 14.81 0.14
N PRO A 294 23.30 13.68 0.85
CA PRO A 294 22.53 12.46 0.57
C PRO A 294 21.02 12.66 0.73
N LEU A 295 20.58 13.36 1.80
CA LEU A 295 19.17 13.66 2.02
C LEU A 295 18.58 14.55 0.91
N GLU A 296 19.33 15.56 0.44
CA GLU A 296 18.91 16.43 -0.67
C GLU A 296 18.78 15.64 -1.99
N LYS A 297 19.68 14.68 -2.25
CA LYS A 297 19.55 13.76 -3.40
C LYS A 297 18.34 12.84 -3.28
N MET A 298 18.07 12.31 -2.09
CA MET A 298 16.86 11.50 -1.82
C MET A 298 15.59 12.32 -2.05
N GLN A 299 15.55 13.55 -1.52
CA GLN A 299 14.44 14.48 -1.71
C GLN A 299 14.23 14.79 -3.19
N GLN A 300 15.29 15.17 -3.92
CA GLN A 300 15.17 15.54 -5.32
C GLN A 300 14.69 14.37 -6.19
N ALA A 301 15.14 13.16 -5.89
CA ALA A 301 14.67 11.97 -6.59
C ALA A 301 13.20 11.64 -6.29
N PHE A 302 12.72 11.84 -5.06
CA PHE A 302 11.28 11.71 -4.74
C PHE A 302 10.43 12.79 -5.39
N ILE A 303 10.94 14.03 -5.48
CA ILE A 303 10.28 15.11 -6.22
C ILE A 303 10.19 14.73 -7.69
N ASN A 304 11.29 14.27 -8.29
CA ASN A 304 11.29 13.82 -9.69
C ASN A 304 10.39 12.59 -9.92
N LEU A 305 10.23 11.72 -8.92
CA LEU A 305 9.32 10.56 -8.99
C LEU A 305 7.84 10.98 -8.94
N SER A 306 7.51 11.96 -8.10
CA SER A 306 6.13 12.42 -7.86
C SER A 306 5.66 13.51 -8.83
N GLN A 307 6.57 14.31 -9.38
CA GLN A 307 6.27 15.45 -10.26
C GLN A 307 6.89 15.32 -11.66
N GLY A 308 7.80 14.37 -11.88
CA GLY A 308 8.49 14.15 -13.16
C GLY A 308 8.01 12.90 -13.90
N ASP A 309 8.93 12.23 -14.60
CA ASP A 309 8.65 11.18 -15.61
C ASP A 309 8.15 9.83 -15.05
N GLY A 310 7.82 9.74 -13.76
CA GLY A 310 7.33 8.50 -13.14
C GLY A 310 8.31 7.31 -13.23
N ASP A 311 9.62 7.58 -13.26
CA ASP A 311 10.65 6.56 -13.51
C ASP A 311 10.91 5.66 -12.29
N LEU A 312 10.16 4.56 -12.22
CA LEU A 312 10.26 3.54 -11.17
C LEU A 312 11.48 2.63 -11.35
N THR A 313 12.24 2.73 -12.45
CA THR A 313 13.46 1.93 -12.67
C THR A 313 14.68 2.44 -11.92
N ARG A 314 14.61 3.67 -11.39
CA ARG A 314 15.72 4.27 -10.65
C ARG A 314 15.90 3.57 -9.30
N ARG A 315 17.15 3.50 -8.85
CA ARG A 315 17.52 2.95 -7.54
C ARG A 315 18.47 3.88 -6.82
N PHE A 316 18.28 4.00 -5.51
CA PHE A 316 19.17 4.77 -4.65
C PHE A 316 20.37 3.92 -4.26
N PRO A 317 21.60 4.42 -4.44
CA PRO A 317 22.77 3.64 -4.08
C PRO A 317 22.85 3.48 -2.56
N VAL A 318 23.07 2.24 -2.12
CA VAL A 318 23.20 1.89 -0.70
C VAL A 318 24.69 1.81 -0.37
N TYR A 319 25.21 2.78 0.38
CA TYR A 319 26.62 2.83 0.78
C TYR A 319 26.73 2.94 2.30
N GLY A 320 27.31 1.93 2.95
CA GLY A 320 27.52 1.93 4.39
C GLY A 320 26.49 1.09 5.14
N LYS A 321 26.34 1.36 6.45
CA LYS A 321 25.42 0.63 7.36
C LYS A 321 24.66 1.58 8.30
N ASP A 322 24.61 2.85 7.93
CA ASP A 322 23.96 3.90 8.69
C ASP A 322 22.44 3.99 8.39
N GLU A 323 21.77 4.94 9.02
CA GLU A 323 20.34 5.18 8.89
C GLU A 323 19.96 5.59 7.45
N ILE A 324 20.86 6.29 6.73
CA ILE A 324 20.64 6.69 5.34
C ILE A 324 20.65 5.47 4.42
N SER A 325 21.58 4.53 4.65
CA SER A 325 21.67 3.27 3.91
C SER A 325 20.41 2.43 4.05
N LYS A 326 19.90 2.27 5.29
CA LYS A 326 18.65 1.54 5.57
C LYS A 326 17.44 2.23 4.93
N ALA A 327 17.41 3.56 4.92
CA ALA A 327 16.35 4.30 4.25
C ALA A 327 16.38 4.06 2.72
N ASN A 328 17.55 4.10 2.09
CA ASN A 328 17.70 3.79 0.67
C ASN A 328 17.28 2.36 0.32
N GLU A 329 17.59 1.36 1.17
CA GLU A 329 17.12 -0.02 1.00
C GLU A 329 15.59 -0.10 1.05
N ALA A 330 14.95 0.50 2.06
CA ALA A 330 13.50 0.50 2.19
C ALA A 330 12.81 1.19 1.00
N ILE A 331 13.37 2.29 0.51
CA ILE A 331 12.86 3.00 -0.69
C ILE A 331 13.00 2.12 -1.93
N ASN A 332 14.14 1.47 -2.13
CA ASN A 332 14.34 0.58 -3.28
C ASN A 332 13.34 -0.59 -3.27
N SER A 333 13.09 -1.20 -2.10
CA SER A 333 12.07 -2.25 -1.96
C SER A 333 10.65 -1.73 -2.25
N PHE A 334 10.33 -0.50 -1.84
CA PHE A 334 9.05 0.14 -2.19
C PHE A 334 8.92 0.40 -3.70
N LEU A 335 9.99 0.86 -4.36
CA LEU A 335 10.01 1.04 -5.81
C LEU A 335 9.84 -0.28 -6.55
N ASP A 336 10.48 -1.35 -6.09
CA ASP A 336 10.37 -2.69 -6.67
C ASP A 336 8.93 -3.22 -6.59
N MET A 337 8.32 -3.12 -5.41
CA MET A 337 6.91 -3.47 -5.20
C MET A 337 5.97 -2.64 -6.08
N THR A 338 6.19 -1.32 -6.17
CA THR A 338 5.36 -0.43 -6.98
C THR A 338 5.51 -0.73 -8.47
N GLN A 339 6.72 -1.00 -8.93
CA GLN A 339 7.01 -1.41 -10.31
C GLN A 339 6.28 -2.71 -10.66
N HIS A 340 6.29 -3.70 -9.76
CA HIS A 340 5.57 -4.96 -9.95
C HIS A 340 4.05 -4.75 -10.04
N VAL A 341 3.47 -3.99 -9.10
CA VAL A 341 2.03 -3.69 -9.10
C VAL A 341 1.60 -2.92 -10.34
N VAL A 342 2.37 -1.93 -10.79
CA VAL A 342 2.08 -1.18 -12.01
C VAL A 342 2.14 -2.10 -13.23
N LYS A 343 3.14 -2.98 -13.32
CA LYS A 343 3.26 -3.94 -14.43
C LYS A 343 2.09 -4.92 -14.45
N GLU A 344 1.74 -5.52 -13.31
CA GLU A 344 0.60 -6.44 -13.19
C GLU A 344 -0.72 -5.74 -13.53
N ALA A 345 -0.88 -4.47 -13.14
CA ALA A 345 -2.04 -3.66 -13.52
C ALA A 345 -2.08 -3.31 -15.01
N MET A 346 -0.92 -3.10 -15.66
CA MET A 346 -0.81 -2.89 -17.11
C MET A 346 -1.18 -4.17 -17.87
N ASP A 347 -0.65 -5.32 -17.45
CA ASP A 347 -0.95 -6.62 -18.04
C ASP A 347 -2.44 -6.95 -17.88
N GLY A 348 -3.02 -6.76 -16.68
CA GLY A 348 -4.45 -6.97 -16.44
C GLY A 348 -5.35 -6.02 -17.22
N ALA A 349 -4.93 -4.77 -17.45
CA ALA A 349 -5.64 -3.85 -18.33
C ALA A 349 -5.58 -4.32 -19.80
N HIS A 350 -4.44 -4.84 -20.26
CA HIS A 350 -4.33 -5.36 -21.62
C HIS A 350 -5.19 -6.62 -21.83
N GLU A 351 -5.19 -7.54 -20.87
CA GLU A 351 -6.06 -8.72 -20.86
C GLU A 351 -7.54 -8.34 -20.88
N THR A 352 -7.94 -7.37 -20.07
CA THR A 352 -9.32 -6.87 -20.03
C THR A 352 -9.74 -6.24 -21.36
N ALA A 353 -8.85 -5.51 -22.03
CA ALA A 353 -9.11 -4.95 -23.36
C ALA A 353 -9.32 -6.06 -24.40
N THR A 354 -8.46 -7.06 -24.40
CA THR A 354 -8.53 -8.22 -25.31
C THR A 354 -9.83 -9.02 -25.08
N ALA A 355 -10.15 -9.33 -23.82
CA ALA A 355 -11.40 -10.02 -23.48
C ALA A 355 -12.65 -9.22 -23.88
N SER A 356 -12.58 -7.88 -23.83
CA SER A 356 -13.66 -7.02 -24.30
C SER A 356 -13.82 -7.06 -25.82
N GLU A 357 -12.73 -7.12 -26.59
CA GLU A 357 -12.79 -7.31 -28.04
C GLU A 357 -13.40 -8.68 -28.41
N GLU A 358 -13.01 -9.74 -27.70
CA GLU A 358 -13.59 -11.08 -27.87
C GLU A 358 -15.09 -11.12 -27.52
N LEU A 359 -15.50 -10.44 -26.46
CA LEU A 359 -16.92 -10.30 -26.09
C LEU A 359 -17.71 -9.54 -27.17
N SER A 360 -17.15 -8.48 -27.75
CA SER A 360 -17.78 -7.73 -28.85
C SER A 360 -17.95 -8.61 -30.09
N ALA A 361 -16.93 -9.37 -30.49
CA ALA A 361 -17.01 -10.31 -31.60
C ALA A 361 -18.04 -11.43 -31.34
N THR A 362 -18.11 -11.92 -30.09
CA THR A 362 -19.10 -12.91 -29.68
C THR A 362 -20.52 -12.35 -29.73
N ALA A 363 -20.72 -11.09 -29.32
CA ALA A 363 -22.01 -10.42 -29.41
C ALA A 363 -22.47 -10.19 -30.85
N GLU A 364 -21.55 -9.84 -31.76
CA GLU A 364 -21.83 -9.76 -33.21
C GLU A 364 -22.27 -11.11 -33.78
N SER A 365 -21.57 -12.19 -33.43
CA SER A 365 -21.94 -13.55 -33.83
C SER A 365 -23.31 -13.96 -33.27
N LEU A 366 -23.59 -13.62 -32.02
CA LEU A 366 -24.90 -13.82 -31.40
C LEU A 366 -26.00 -13.08 -32.17
N ALA A 367 -25.79 -11.82 -32.53
CA ALA A 367 -26.73 -11.03 -33.32
C ALA A 367 -27.00 -11.64 -34.70
N ALA A 368 -25.96 -12.15 -35.37
CA ALA A 368 -26.09 -12.85 -36.64
C ALA A 368 -26.92 -14.14 -36.51
N ASN A 369 -26.66 -14.93 -35.46
CA ASN A 369 -27.40 -16.16 -35.17
C ASN A 369 -28.87 -15.89 -34.86
N ILE A 370 -29.17 -14.84 -34.09
CA ILE A 370 -30.54 -14.40 -33.82
C ILE A 370 -31.25 -14.00 -35.12
N GLY A 371 -30.55 -13.29 -36.02
CA GLY A 371 -31.07 -12.97 -37.35
C GLY A 371 -31.43 -14.21 -38.19
N GLN A 372 -30.64 -15.28 -38.09
CA GLN A 372 -30.97 -16.57 -38.71
C GLN A 372 -32.15 -17.26 -38.02
N GLN A 373 -32.22 -17.18 -36.69
CA GLN A 373 -33.30 -17.77 -35.91
C GLN A 373 -34.66 -17.14 -36.27
N PHE A 374 -34.73 -15.82 -36.43
CA PHE A 374 -35.96 -15.16 -36.92
C PHE A 374 -36.43 -15.67 -38.28
N LYS A 375 -35.51 -15.84 -39.25
CA LYS A 375 -35.84 -16.39 -40.57
C LYS A 375 -36.32 -17.83 -40.48
N LEU A 376 -35.75 -18.62 -39.58
CA LEU A 376 -36.19 -20.00 -39.35
C LEU A 376 -37.59 -20.03 -38.72
N VAL A 377 -37.88 -19.09 -37.82
CA VAL A 377 -39.21 -18.94 -37.22
C VAL A 377 -40.25 -18.61 -38.27
N GLU A 378 -40.01 -17.59 -39.09
CA GLU A 378 -40.89 -17.18 -40.19
C GLU A 378 -41.14 -18.33 -41.19
N ARG A 379 -40.08 -19.05 -41.57
CA ARG A 379 -40.21 -20.19 -42.48
C ARG A 379 -41.03 -21.33 -41.87
N THR A 380 -40.87 -21.58 -40.58
CA THR A 380 -41.63 -22.63 -39.89
C THR A 380 -43.10 -22.25 -39.74
N ASP A 381 -43.40 -20.97 -39.49
CA ASP A 381 -44.78 -20.47 -39.48
C ASP A 381 -45.49 -20.70 -40.83
N ALA A 382 -44.80 -20.39 -41.94
CA ALA A 382 -45.32 -20.67 -43.28
C ALA A 382 -45.59 -22.17 -43.52
N LEU A 383 -44.66 -23.03 -43.12
CA LEU A 383 -44.82 -24.49 -43.24
C LEU A 383 -45.97 -25.02 -42.39
N VAL A 384 -46.15 -24.48 -41.19
CA VAL A 384 -47.26 -24.85 -40.31
C VAL A 384 -48.60 -24.48 -40.93
N ASN A 385 -48.71 -23.28 -41.52
CA ASN A 385 -49.93 -22.88 -42.22
C ASN A 385 -50.23 -23.79 -43.41
N GLU A 386 -49.22 -24.16 -44.20
CA GLU A 386 -49.36 -25.12 -45.30
C GLU A 386 -49.80 -26.52 -44.82
N VAL A 387 -49.23 -26.99 -43.70
CA VAL A 387 -49.65 -28.26 -43.07
C VAL A 387 -51.10 -28.16 -42.60
N GLY A 388 -51.51 -27.04 -42.00
CA GLY A 388 -52.89 -26.80 -41.59
C GLY A 388 -53.88 -26.92 -42.76
N GLU A 389 -53.62 -26.23 -43.87
CA GLU A 389 -54.47 -26.29 -45.07
C GLU A 389 -54.54 -27.70 -45.66
N ASN A 390 -53.41 -28.44 -45.68
CA ASN A 390 -53.38 -29.81 -46.16
C ASN A 390 -54.15 -30.78 -45.24
N LEU A 391 -54.15 -30.55 -43.93
CA LEU A 391 -54.93 -31.35 -42.98
C LEU A 391 -56.43 -31.11 -43.16
N ASP A 392 -56.86 -29.86 -43.34
CA ASP A 392 -58.27 -29.52 -43.61
C ASP A 392 -58.75 -30.21 -44.89
N LYS A 393 -57.97 -30.14 -45.98
CA LYS A 393 -58.26 -30.88 -47.23
C LYS A 393 -58.30 -32.39 -47.04
N THR A 394 -57.41 -32.92 -46.21
CA THR A 394 -57.34 -34.36 -45.92
C THR A 394 -58.57 -34.83 -45.16
N GLU A 395 -59.05 -34.03 -44.19
CA GLU A 395 -60.28 -34.30 -43.45
C GLU A 395 -61.51 -34.25 -44.37
N GLU A 396 -61.63 -33.22 -45.22
CA GLU A 396 -62.70 -33.10 -46.21
C GLU A 396 -62.75 -34.34 -47.14
N LEU A 397 -61.60 -34.72 -47.72
CA LEU A 397 -61.51 -35.88 -48.61
C LEU A 397 -61.87 -37.19 -47.90
N ALA A 398 -61.50 -37.35 -46.63
CA ALA A 398 -61.83 -38.54 -45.85
C ALA A 398 -63.33 -38.64 -45.55
N VAL A 399 -63.98 -37.51 -45.24
CA VAL A 399 -65.44 -37.43 -45.04
C VAL A 399 -66.16 -37.77 -46.34
N THR A 400 -65.82 -37.11 -47.45
CA THR A 400 -66.43 -37.41 -48.76
C THR A 400 -66.16 -38.86 -49.19
N SER A 401 -64.96 -39.39 -48.93
CA SER A 401 -64.67 -40.80 -49.21
C SER A 401 -65.57 -41.73 -48.39
N THR A 402 -65.86 -41.39 -47.14
CA THR A 402 -66.75 -42.20 -46.28
C THR A 402 -68.17 -42.22 -46.83
N GLU A 403 -68.69 -41.06 -47.25
CA GLU A 403 -70.02 -40.95 -47.88
C GLU A 403 -70.14 -41.82 -49.15
N VAL A 404 -69.14 -41.74 -50.04
CA VAL A 404 -69.11 -42.55 -51.28
C VAL A 404 -69.02 -44.05 -50.97
N LEU A 405 -68.25 -44.45 -49.95
CA LEU A 405 -68.12 -45.84 -49.54
C LEU A 405 -69.42 -46.38 -48.93
N GLU A 406 -70.13 -45.58 -48.13
CA GLU A 406 -71.43 -45.94 -47.57
C GLU A 406 -72.49 -46.15 -48.67
N ASP A 407 -72.50 -45.30 -49.69
CA ASP A 407 -73.40 -45.47 -50.83
C ASP A 407 -73.02 -46.70 -51.68
N GLY A 408 -71.74 -46.97 -51.86
CA GLY A 408 -71.25 -48.22 -52.47
C GLY A 408 -71.68 -49.46 -51.68
N TYR A 409 -71.65 -49.39 -50.35
CA TYR A 409 -72.10 -50.47 -49.47
C TYR A 409 -73.60 -50.74 -49.64
N LYS A 410 -74.44 -49.69 -49.65
CA LYS A 410 -75.89 -49.81 -49.89
C LYS A 410 -76.19 -50.42 -51.27
N MET A 411 -75.46 -49.99 -52.30
CA MET A 411 -75.62 -50.53 -53.65
C MET A 411 -75.31 -52.03 -53.71
N LEU A 412 -74.25 -52.49 -53.03
CA LEU A 412 -73.92 -53.91 -52.95
C LEU A 412 -74.96 -54.71 -52.15
N THR A 413 -75.52 -54.14 -51.07
CA THR A 413 -76.64 -54.78 -50.35
C THR A 413 -77.81 -55.04 -51.30
N HIS A 414 -78.22 -54.03 -52.07
CA HIS A 414 -79.29 -54.18 -53.06
C HIS A 414 -78.94 -55.21 -54.13
N LEU A 415 -77.68 -55.24 -54.59
CA LEU A 415 -77.22 -56.23 -55.57
C LEU A 415 -77.30 -57.67 -55.02
N ILE A 416 -76.94 -57.88 -53.75
CA ILE A 416 -77.03 -59.19 -53.08
C ILE A 416 -78.50 -59.62 -52.97
N ASP A 417 -79.41 -58.70 -52.59
CA ASP A 417 -80.85 -58.95 -52.54
C ASP A 417 -81.40 -59.32 -53.93
N ASP A 418 -81.04 -58.57 -54.98
CA ASP A 418 -81.45 -58.83 -56.36
C ASP A 418 -80.99 -60.22 -56.84
N PHE A 419 -79.75 -60.63 -56.53
CA PHE A 419 -79.26 -61.96 -56.89
C PHE A 419 -79.91 -63.09 -56.07
N SER A 420 -80.24 -62.84 -54.80
CA SER A 420 -81.04 -63.76 -54.00
C SER A 420 -82.42 -63.99 -54.63
N ASP A 421 -83.07 -62.90 -55.07
CA ASP A 421 -84.34 -62.96 -55.78
C ASP A 421 -84.23 -63.71 -57.12
N ILE A 422 -83.17 -63.46 -57.90
CA ILE A 422 -82.88 -64.21 -59.14
C ILE A 422 -82.72 -65.71 -58.85
N ASN A 423 -81.94 -66.08 -57.83
CA ASN A 423 -81.77 -67.49 -57.44
C ASN A 423 -83.10 -68.13 -57.03
N SER A 424 -83.97 -67.40 -56.33
CA SER A 424 -85.32 -67.91 -55.99
C SER A 424 -86.19 -68.18 -57.22
N LYS A 425 -86.07 -67.35 -58.27
CA LYS A 425 -86.78 -67.52 -59.55
C LYS A 425 -86.21 -68.69 -60.34
N ILE A 426 -84.88 -68.84 -60.37
CA ILE A 426 -84.18 -69.99 -60.99
C ILE A 426 -84.65 -71.31 -60.39
N VAL A 427 -84.81 -71.40 -59.06
CA VAL A 427 -85.33 -72.61 -58.42
C VAL A 427 -86.73 -72.96 -58.93
N LYS A 428 -87.62 -71.97 -59.03
CA LYS A 428 -88.98 -72.17 -59.57
C LYS A 428 -88.98 -72.56 -61.06
N ASP A 429 -88.12 -71.93 -61.85
CA ASP A 429 -87.99 -72.25 -63.28
C ASP A 429 -87.44 -73.67 -63.47
N SER A 430 -86.49 -74.10 -62.63
CA SER A 430 -85.97 -75.47 -62.62
C SER A 430 -87.06 -76.49 -62.28
N GLU A 431 -87.90 -76.22 -61.29
CA GLU A 431 -89.07 -77.06 -60.95
C GLU A 431 -90.06 -77.15 -62.12
N ALA A 432 -90.34 -76.02 -62.78
CA ALA A 432 -91.23 -75.97 -63.95
C ALA A 432 -90.67 -76.75 -65.15
N GLN A 433 -89.35 -76.69 -65.39
CA GLN A 433 -88.69 -77.46 -66.45
C GLN A 433 -88.71 -78.97 -66.16
N GLN A 434 -88.52 -79.38 -64.90
CA GLN A 434 -88.66 -80.79 -64.52
C GLN A 434 -90.10 -81.29 -64.74
N GLU A 435 -91.10 -80.47 -64.44
CA GLU A 435 -92.50 -80.81 -64.72
C GLU A 435 -92.75 -80.92 -66.23
N MET A 436 -92.20 -80.00 -67.04
CA MET A 436 -92.31 -80.04 -68.49
C MET A 436 -91.67 -81.31 -69.06
N ALA A 437 -90.45 -81.66 -68.64
CA ALA A 437 -89.76 -82.88 -69.05
C ALA A 437 -90.60 -84.13 -68.77
N ARG A 438 -91.26 -84.20 -67.60
CA ARG A 438 -92.18 -85.31 -67.27
C ARG A 438 -93.38 -85.36 -68.21
N LYS A 439 -94.05 -84.22 -68.48
CA LYS A 439 -95.19 -84.15 -69.40
C LYS A 439 -94.80 -84.55 -70.84
N MET A 440 -93.60 -84.18 -71.29
CA MET A 440 -93.09 -84.59 -72.61
C MET A 440 -92.84 -86.09 -72.69
N GLN A 441 -92.30 -86.69 -71.62
CA GLN A 441 -92.13 -88.14 -71.52
C GLN A 441 -93.46 -88.89 -71.53
N ASP A 442 -94.48 -88.36 -70.85
CA ASP A 442 -95.83 -88.91 -70.86
C ASP A 442 -96.45 -88.82 -72.27
N LEU A 443 -96.31 -87.68 -72.95
CA LEU A 443 -96.77 -87.50 -74.34
C LEU A 443 -96.06 -88.45 -75.31
N ASN A 444 -94.76 -88.66 -75.15
CA ASN A 444 -94.01 -89.61 -75.98
C ASN A 444 -94.53 -91.04 -75.79
N THR A 445 -94.81 -91.42 -74.54
CA THR A 445 -95.39 -92.73 -74.20
C THR A 445 -96.78 -92.91 -74.81
N GLU A 446 -97.62 -91.88 -74.76
CA GLU A 446 -98.97 -91.93 -75.33
C GLU A 446 -98.96 -91.93 -76.87
N ALA A 447 -98.03 -91.21 -77.50
CA ALA A 447 -97.82 -91.27 -78.94
C ALA A 447 -97.41 -92.69 -79.39
N GLY A 448 -96.51 -93.35 -78.65
CA GLY A 448 -96.12 -94.76 -78.91
C GLY A 448 -97.29 -95.75 -78.71
N ARG A 449 -98.20 -95.47 -77.76
CA ARG A 449 -99.45 -96.24 -77.62
C ARG A 449 -100.37 -96.06 -78.83
N ILE A 450 -100.52 -94.85 -79.34
CA ILE A 450 -101.31 -94.60 -80.56
C ILE A 450 -100.68 -95.32 -81.75
N GLU A 451 -99.35 -95.28 -81.91
CA GLU A 451 -98.66 -96.02 -82.97
C GLU A 451 -98.94 -97.53 -82.91
N SER A 452 -98.91 -98.11 -81.71
CA SER A 452 -99.26 -99.53 -81.49
C SER A 452 -100.71 -99.85 -81.90
N VAL A 453 -101.67 -98.98 -81.52
CA VAL A 453 -103.08 -99.11 -81.94
C VAL A 453 -103.21 -99.00 -83.45
N LEU A 454 -102.54 -98.04 -84.10
CA LEU A 454 -102.55 -97.89 -85.55
C LEU A 454 -101.96 -99.10 -86.27
N SER A 455 -100.95 -99.76 -85.69
CA SER A 455 -100.43 -101.04 -86.20
C SER A 455 -101.50 -102.12 -86.19
N ILE A 456 -102.22 -102.29 -85.07
CA ILE A 456 -103.31 -103.27 -84.97
C ILE A 456 -104.41 -102.97 -85.99
N ILE A 457 -104.81 -101.69 -86.16
CA ILE A 457 -105.84 -101.33 -87.15
C ILE A 457 -105.32 -101.56 -88.57
N SER A 458 -104.04 -101.30 -88.85
CA SER A 458 -103.40 -101.60 -90.13
C SER A 458 -103.48 -103.09 -90.44
N ASP A 459 -103.13 -103.94 -89.48
CA ASP A 459 -103.21 -105.40 -89.60
C ASP A 459 -104.66 -105.85 -89.85
N VAL A 460 -105.64 -105.25 -89.16
CA VAL A 460 -107.07 -105.51 -89.39
C VAL A 460 -107.52 -105.06 -90.78
N ALA A 461 -107.06 -103.90 -91.26
CA ALA A 461 -107.38 -103.40 -92.59
C ALA A 461 -106.76 -104.28 -93.68
N ASP A 462 -105.51 -104.72 -93.51
CA ASP A 462 -104.83 -105.72 -94.38
C ASP A 462 -105.60 -107.05 -94.41
N GLN A 463 -105.99 -107.57 -93.25
CA GLN A 463 -106.82 -108.78 -93.17
C GLN A 463 -108.18 -108.58 -93.85
N THR A 464 -108.83 -107.43 -93.64
CA THR A 464 -110.12 -107.11 -94.27
C THR A 464 -109.99 -107.01 -95.79
N ASN A 465 -108.92 -106.38 -96.29
CA ASN A 465 -108.62 -106.29 -97.71
C ASN A 465 -108.42 -107.68 -98.34
N LEU A 466 -107.67 -108.56 -97.66
CA LEU A 466 -107.48 -109.95 -98.09
C LEU A 466 -108.79 -110.78 -98.05
N LEU A 467 -109.60 -110.62 -97.00
CA LEU A 467 -110.90 -111.27 -96.90
C LEU A 467 -111.87 -110.80 -97.99
N ALA A 468 -111.90 -109.49 -98.27
CA ALA A 468 -112.70 -108.88 -99.31
C ALA A 468 -112.25 -109.35 -100.71
N LEU A 469 -110.93 -109.43 -100.94
CA LEU A 469 -110.37 -109.98 -102.19
C LEU A 469 -110.79 -111.43 -102.40
N ASN A 470 -110.69 -112.27 -101.36
CA ASN A 470 -111.14 -113.66 -101.42
C ASN A 470 -112.65 -113.76 -101.69
N ALA A 471 -113.45 -112.88 -101.09
CA ALA A 471 -114.89 -112.82 -101.32
C ALA A 471 -115.25 -112.35 -102.75
N SER A 472 -114.54 -111.35 -103.30
CA SER A 472 -114.73 -110.91 -104.70
C SER A 472 -114.39 -112.02 -105.69
N ILE A 473 -113.31 -112.78 -105.44
CA ILE A 473 -112.93 -113.94 -106.26
C ILE A 473 -114.03 -115.01 -106.24
N GLU A 474 -114.55 -115.37 -105.07
CA GLU A 474 -115.57 -116.41 -104.95
C GLU A 474 -116.95 -115.95 -105.50
N ALA A 475 -117.27 -114.66 -105.35
CA ALA A 475 -118.46 -114.07 -105.97
C ALA A 475 -118.39 -114.03 -107.51
N ALA A 476 -117.22 -113.77 -108.09
CA ALA A 476 -116.98 -113.89 -109.53
C ALA A 476 -117.12 -115.36 -110.00
N ARG A 477 -116.74 -116.32 -109.15
CA ARG A 477 -116.85 -117.77 -109.40
C ARG A 477 -118.29 -118.28 -109.41
N ALA A 478 -119.18 -117.66 -108.64
CA ALA A 478 -120.62 -117.97 -108.58
C ALA A 478 -121.44 -117.41 -109.77
N GLY A 479 -120.82 -116.66 -110.70
CA GLY A 479 -121.46 -116.16 -111.92
C GLY A 479 -122.61 -115.18 -111.65
N ASP A 480 -123.73 -115.31 -112.37
CA ASP A 480 -124.86 -114.37 -112.29
C ASP A 480 -125.52 -114.29 -110.90
N GLN A 481 -125.46 -115.37 -110.09
CA GLN A 481 -125.99 -115.40 -108.72
C GLN A 481 -125.11 -114.65 -107.71
N GLY A 482 -123.83 -114.39 -108.05
CA GLY A 482 -122.85 -113.74 -107.18
C GLY A 482 -122.71 -112.23 -107.38
N ARG A 483 -123.37 -111.63 -108.38
CA ARG A 483 -123.17 -110.19 -108.74
C ARG A 483 -123.40 -109.23 -107.56
N GLY A 484 -124.42 -109.46 -106.73
CA GLY A 484 -124.68 -108.61 -105.56
C GLY A 484 -123.57 -108.72 -104.50
N PHE A 485 -123.03 -109.92 -104.29
CA PHE A 485 -121.92 -110.16 -103.35
C PHE A 485 -120.58 -109.62 -103.87
N ALA A 486 -120.32 -109.70 -105.18
CA ALA A 486 -119.11 -109.17 -105.80
C ALA A 486 -119.00 -107.65 -105.62
N VAL A 487 -120.11 -106.92 -105.80
CA VAL A 487 -120.15 -105.47 -105.59
C VAL A 487 -119.86 -105.10 -104.13
N VAL A 488 -120.44 -105.83 -103.17
CA VAL A 488 -120.18 -105.58 -101.74
C VAL A 488 -118.74 -105.91 -101.38
N ALA A 489 -118.18 -107.02 -101.88
CA ALA A 489 -116.80 -107.41 -101.63
C ALA A 489 -115.80 -106.41 -102.21
N ASP A 490 -116.02 -105.91 -103.44
CA ASP A 490 -115.18 -104.85 -104.01
C ASP A 490 -115.32 -103.52 -103.25
N GLU A 491 -116.50 -103.15 -102.76
CA GLU A 491 -116.69 -101.96 -101.93
C GLU A 491 -115.97 -102.08 -100.58
N VAL A 492 -116.00 -103.27 -99.95
CA VAL A 492 -115.24 -103.54 -98.72
C VAL A 492 -113.73 -103.51 -98.99
N ARG A 493 -113.28 -104.01 -100.15
CA ARG A 493 -111.87 -103.97 -100.58
C ARG A 493 -111.38 -102.53 -100.72
N VAL A 494 -112.14 -101.70 -101.45
CA VAL A 494 -111.87 -100.27 -101.62
C VAL A 494 -111.89 -99.53 -100.28
N LEU A 495 -112.81 -99.88 -99.38
CA LEU A 495 -112.85 -99.30 -98.04
C LEU A 495 -111.61 -99.67 -97.22
N ALA A 496 -111.16 -100.92 -97.27
CA ALA A 496 -109.96 -101.38 -96.58
C ALA A 496 -108.68 -100.72 -97.13
N GLU A 497 -108.52 -100.59 -98.45
CA GLU A 497 -107.42 -99.84 -99.08
C GLU A 497 -107.44 -98.36 -98.65
N ARG A 498 -108.62 -97.74 -98.63
CA ARG A 498 -108.78 -96.35 -98.16
C ARG A 498 -108.44 -96.22 -96.67
N THR A 499 -108.82 -97.19 -95.83
CA THR A 499 -108.44 -97.24 -94.42
C THR A 499 -106.91 -97.33 -94.26
N GLN A 500 -106.22 -98.18 -95.02
CA GLN A 500 -104.76 -98.27 -94.99
C GLN A 500 -104.08 -96.96 -95.39
N SER A 501 -104.57 -96.31 -96.45
CA SER A 501 -104.06 -95.01 -96.87
C SER A 501 -104.20 -93.97 -95.77
N SER A 502 -105.38 -93.89 -95.12
CA SER A 502 -105.61 -92.98 -94.00
C SER A 502 -104.76 -93.34 -92.77
N LEU A 503 -104.52 -94.62 -92.49
CA LEU A 503 -103.61 -95.03 -91.42
C LEU A 503 -102.15 -94.63 -91.71
N GLY A 504 -101.71 -94.69 -92.97
CA GLY A 504 -100.40 -94.19 -93.39
C GLY A 504 -100.26 -92.69 -93.14
N GLU A 505 -101.29 -91.90 -93.48
CA GLU A 505 -101.33 -90.46 -93.17
C GLU A 505 -101.28 -90.19 -91.66
N ILE A 506 -102.08 -90.90 -90.86
CA ILE A 506 -102.07 -90.74 -89.40
C ILE A 506 -100.71 -91.14 -88.82
N ARG A 507 -100.11 -92.23 -89.30
CA ARG A 507 -98.78 -92.67 -88.84
C ARG A 507 -97.71 -91.62 -89.14
N ASN A 508 -97.77 -90.95 -90.30
CA ASN A 508 -96.90 -89.81 -90.60
C ASN A 508 -97.12 -88.62 -89.64
N ILE A 509 -98.37 -88.33 -89.27
CA ILE A 509 -98.68 -87.28 -88.28
C ILE A 509 -98.12 -87.65 -86.91
N ILE A 510 -98.28 -88.90 -86.46
CA ILE A 510 -97.73 -89.38 -85.18
C ILE A 510 -96.20 -89.31 -85.18
N ASN A 511 -95.54 -89.71 -86.27
CA ASN A 511 -94.08 -89.58 -86.41
C ASN A 511 -93.61 -88.12 -86.35
N SER A 512 -94.40 -87.19 -86.91
CA SER A 512 -94.13 -85.75 -86.81
C SER A 512 -94.30 -85.23 -85.37
N ILE A 513 -95.30 -85.73 -84.66
CA ILE A 513 -95.53 -85.40 -83.24
C ILE A 513 -94.40 -85.94 -82.36
N THR A 514 -93.96 -87.19 -82.54
CA THR A 514 -92.84 -87.77 -81.77
C THR A 514 -91.52 -87.07 -82.04
N ALA A 515 -91.25 -86.71 -83.31
CA ALA A 515 -90.10 -85.86 -83.64
C ALA A 515 -90.17 -84.50 -82.94
N SER A 516 -91.33 -83.82 -82.97
CA SER A 516 -91.54 -82.54 -82.28
C SER A 516 -91.39 -82.66 -80.77
N ILE A 517 -91.83 -83.77 -80.17
CA ILE A 517 -91.65 -84.06 -78.74
C ILE A 517 -90.17 -84.21 -78.40
N SER A 518 -89.40 -84.93 -79.22
CA SER A 518 -87.96 -85.10 -79.06
C SER A 518 -87.21 -83.77 -79.17
N ASP A 519 -87.58 -82.93 -80.13
CA ASP A 519 -86.96 -81.62 -80.31
C ASP A 519 -87.20 -80.71 -79.09
N ILE A 520 -88.44 -80.65 -78.61
CA ILE A 520 -88.78 -79.89 -77.40
C ILE A 520 -88.07 -80.46 -76.17
N HIS A 521 -87.91 -81.78 -76.07
CA HIS A 521 -87.16 -82.39 -74.96
C HIS A 521 -85.68 -81.95 -74.97
N GLY A 522 -85.05 -81.91 -76.14
CA GLY A 522 -83.69 -81.38 -76.29
C GLY A 522 -83.57 -79.90 -75.89
N GLU A 523 -84.56 -79.08 -76.22
CA GLU A 523 -84.61 -77.67 -75.76
C GLU A 523 -84.81 -77.55 -74.25
N VAL A 524 -85.64 -78.40 -73.63
CA VAL A 524 -85.83 -78.45 -72.16
C VAL A 524 -84.52 -78.80 -71.45
N ASP A 525 -83.78 -79.79 -71.92
CA ASP A 525 -82.48 -80.17 -71.36
C ASP A 525 -81.45 -79.04 -71.47
N LYS A 526 -81.44 -78.34 -72.62
CA LYS A 526 -80.56 -77.19 -72.83
C LYS A 526 -80.90 -76.04 -71.88
N VAL A 527 -82.18 -75.71 -71.73
CA VAL A 527 -82.64 -74.68 -70.77
C VAL A 527 -82.28 -75.09 -69.33
N SER A 528 -82.36 -76.37 -68.98
CA SER A 528 -81.94 -76.85 -67.66
C SER A 528 -80.45 -76.65 -67.40
N GLN A 529 -79.60 -76.90 -68.40
CA GLN A 529 -78.16 -76.60 -68.31
C GLN A 529 -77.89 -75.10 -68.18
N ASP A 530 -78.59 -74.26 -68.95
CA ASP A 530 -78.47 -72.80 -68.86
C ASP A 530 -78.88 -72.29 -67.47
N ILE A 531 -79.95 -72.83 -66.88
CA ILE A 531 -80.39 -72.51 -65.51
C ILE A 531 -79.30 -72.82 -64.47
N LEU A 532 -78.61 -73.97 -64.60
CA LEU A 532 -77.50 -74.32 -63.70
C LEU A 532 -76.35 -73.32 -63.83
N GLY A 533 -75.95 -72.98 -65.07
CA GLY A 533 -74.89 -72.01 -65.32
C GLY A 533 -75.21 -70.62 -64.80
N ILE A 534 -76.46 -70.16 -64.94
CA ILE A 534 -76.92 -68.87 -64.39
C ILE A 534 -76.92 -68.91 -62.86
N SER A 535 -77.33 -70.02 -62.23
CA SER A 535 -77.35 -70.14 -60.77
C SER A 535 -75.93 -70.12 -60.18
N GLU A 536 -74.98 -70.87 -60.76
CA GLU A 536 -73.58 -70.84 -60.36
C GLU A 536 -72.98 -69.44 -60.54
N GLY A 537 -73.26 -68.78 -61.67
CA GLY A 537 -72.82 -67.40 -61.93
C GLY A 537 -73.38 -66.41 -60.91
N SER A 538 -74.68 -66.52 -60.57
CA SER A 538 -75.34 -65.68 -59.57
C SER A 538 -74.73 -65.85 -58.19
N GLN A 539 -74.49 -67.09 -57.74
CA GLN A 539 -73.83 -67.37 -56.46
C GLN A 539 -72.39 -66.81 -56.41
N GLY A 540 -71.65 -66.93 -57.51
CA GLY A 540 -70.30 -66.35 -57.63
C GLY A 540 -70.32 -64.83 -57.48
N LEU A 541 -71.27 -64.15 -58.11
CA LEU A 541 -71.44 -62.69 -58.03
C LEU A 541 -71.89 -62.24 -56.64
N MET A 542 -72.80 -62.96 -55.97
CA MET A 542 -73.19 -62.69 -54.59
C MET A 542 -71.98 -62.73 -53.65
N LYS A 543 -71.17 -63.79 -53.71
CA LYS A 543 -69.96 -63.91 -52.90
C LYS A 543 -68.97 -62.78 -53.17
N GLN A 544 -68.80 -62.39 -54.44
CA GLN A 544 -67.93 -61.28 -54.81
C GLN A 544 -68.45 -59.94 -54.29
N ALA A 545 -69.77 -59.75 -54.24
CA ALA A 545 -70.40 -58.57 -53.65
C ALA A 545 -70.20 -58.52 -52.13
N GLU A 546 -70.37 -59.64 -51.42
CA GLU A 546 -70.10 -59.78 -49.98
C GLU A 546 -68.62 -59.48 -49.64
N ASP A 547 -67.68 -60.08 -50.40
CA ASP A 547 -66.24 -59.83 -50.24
C ASP A 547 -65.91 -58.34 -50.48
N THR A 548 -66.63 -57.68 -51.40
CA THR A 548 -66.46 -56.25 -51.69
C THR A 548 -67.03 -55.39 -50.57
N GLN A 549 -68.20 -55.74 -50.00
CA GLN A 549 -68.76 -55.06 -48.82
C GLN A 549 -67.79 -55.07 -47.64
N GLN A 550 -67.18 -56.23 -47.35
CA GLN A 550 -66.21 -56.32 -46.25
C GLN A 550 -65.00 -55.41 -46.47
N LYS A 551 -64.51 -55.31 -47.71
CA LYS A 551 -63.42 -54.38 -48.07
C LYS A 551 -63.84 -52.92 -47.93
N LEU A 552 -65.08 -52.57 -48.30
CA LEU A 552 -65.60 -51.22 -48.10
C LEU A 552 -65.66 -50.84 -46.62
N MET A 553 -66.16 -51.74 -45.74
CA MET A 553 -66.19 -51.51 -44.29
C MET A 553 -64.78 -51.26 -43.73
N ASN A 554 -63.81 -52.09 -44.09
CA ASN A 554 -62.41 -51.90 -43.66
C ASN A 554 -61.85 -50.54 -44.14
N THR A 555 -62.30 -50.06 -45.31
CA THR A 555 -61.89 -48.76 -45.85
C THR A 555 -62.56 -47.61 -45.10
N VAL A 556 -63.84 -47.74 -44.73
CA VAL A 556 -64.56 -46.78 -43.87
C VAL A 556 -63.86 -46.63 -42.51
N ASP A 557 -63.49 -47.73 -41.87
CA ASP A 557 -62.74 -47.71 -40.61
C ASP A 557 -61.40 -46.98 -40.77
N SER A 558 -60.70 -47.23 -41.87
CA SER A 558 -59.44 -46.57 -42.20
C SER A 558 -59.61 -45.07 -42.43
N SER A 559 -60.67 -44.65 -43.12
CA SER A 559 -61.02 -43.24 -43.31
C SER A 559 -61.35 -42.54 -41.98
N SER A 560 -62.06 -43.21 -41.08
CA SER A 560 -62.35 -42.68 -39.74
C SER A 560 -61.08 -42.51 -38.89
N GLU A 561 -60.18 -43.50 -38.92
CA GLU A 561 -58.85 -43.38 -38.31
C GLU A 561 -58.05 -42.21 -38.86
N LEU A 562 -58.10 -41.99 -40.18
CA LEU A 562 -57.40 -40.91 -40.86
C LEU A 562 -57.89 -39.54 -40.38
N VAL A 563 -59.21 -39.33 -40.27
CA VAL A 563 -59.79 -38.10 -39.68
C VAL A 563 -59.25 -37.86 -38.26
N ARG A 564 -59.31 -38.88 -37.39
CA ARG A 564 -58.81 -38.75 -36.00
C ARG A 564 -57.33 -38.37 -35.94
N LYS A 565 -56.50 -38.99 -36.80
CA LYS A 565 -55.07 -38.67 -36.91
C LYS A 565 -54.86 -37.25 -37.43
N SER A 566 -55.61 -36.81 -38.43
CA SER A 566 -55.57 -35.43 -38.95
C SER A 566 -55.90 -34.41 -37.86
N THR A 567 -56.97 -34.62 -37.09
CA THR A 567 -57.31 -33.74 -35.95
C THR A 567 -56.20 -33.70 -34.89
N PHE A 568 -55.57 -34.85 -34.60
CA PHE A 568 -54.45 -34.91 -33.67
C PHE A 568 -53.23 -34.12 -34.17
N ILE A 569 -52.88 -34.27 -35.46
CA ILE A 569 -51.79 -33.51 -36.09
C ILE A 569 -52.13 -32.01 -36.10
N ALA A 570 -53.37 -31.63 -36.38
CA ALA A 570 -53.80 -30.23 -36.34
C ALA A 570 -53.61 -29.62 -34.95
N LYS A 571 -53.98 -30.36 -33.88
CA LYS A 571 -53.72 -29.94 -32.51
C LYS A 571 -52.22 -29.77 -32.23
N LYS A 572 -51.38 -30.72 -32.64
CA LYS A 572 -49.92 -30.65 -32.47
C LYS A 572 -49.29 -29.50 -33.26
N THR A 573 -49.85 -29.19 -34.42
CA THR A 573 -49.46 -28.05 -35.25
C THR A 573 -49.75 -26.73 -34.53
N LYS A 574 -50.91 -26.63 -33.84
CA LYS A 574 -51.23 -25.47 -33.00
C LYS A 574 -50.27 -25.31 -31.81
N ASP A 575 -49.95 -26.41 -31.12
CA ASP A 575 -48.94 -26.41 -30.03
C ASP A 575 -47.59 -25.90 -30.58
N LEU A 576 -47.22 -26.29 -31.80
CA LEU A 576 -45.98 -25.86 -32.45
C LEU A 576 -45.97 -24.35 -32.70
N ILE A 577 -47.07 -23.74 -33.16
CA ILE A 577 -47.18 -22.27 -33.32
C ILE A 577 -46.90 -21.54 -32.00
N GLU A 578 -47.44 -22.05 -30.89
CA GLU A 578 -47.23 -21.45 -29.56
C GLU A 578 -45.74 -21.51 -29.17
N THR A 579 -45.09 -22.66 -29.36
CA THR A 579 -43.64 -22.80 -29.13
C THR A 579 -42.82 -21.88 -30.05
N MET A 580 -43.23 -21.68 -31.30
CA MET A 580 -42.55 -20.78 -32.22
C MET A 580 -42.66 -19.30 -31.80
N ARG A 581 -43.79 -18.90 -31.18
CA ARG A 581 -43.93 -17.56 -30.58
C ARG A 581 -43.02 -17.38 -29.38
N GLU A 582 -42.96 -18.36 -28.48
CA GLU A 582 -42.02 -18.33 -27.35
C GLU A 582 -40.56 -18.23 -27.83
N MET A 583 -40.20 -18.96 -28.90
CA MET A 583 -38.87 -18.89 -29.50
C MET A 583 -38.59 -17.51 -30.11
N PHE A 584 -39.59 -16.87 -30.71
CA PHE A 584 -39.48 -15.51 -31.24
C PHE A 584 -39.20 -14.50 -30.11
N ASP A 585 -39.96 -14.58 -29.01
CA ASP A 585 -39.79 -13.68 -27.87
C ASP A 585 -38.42 -13.87 -27.20
N LEU A 586 -37.98 -15.11 -27.00
CA LEU A 586 -36.64 -15.43 -26.52
C LEU A 586 -35.53 -14.89 -27.44
N SER A 587 -35.76 -14.94 -28.76
CA SER A 587 -34.81 -14.40 -29.74
C SER A 587 -34.71 -12.87 -29.65
N GLN A 588 -35.83 -12.17 -29.37
CA GLN A 588 -35.82 -10.73 -29.09
C GLN A 588 -35.08 -10.40 -27.79
N GLU A 589 -35.30 -11.17 -26.72
CA GLU A 589 -34.59 -10.97 -25.45
C GLU A 589 -33.08 -11.17 -25.62
N ASN A 590 -32.67 -12.23 -26.32
CA ASN A 590 -31.28 -12.48 -26.65
C ASN A 590 -30.65 -11.36 -27.50
N LYS A 591 -31.45 -10.71 -28.37
CA LYS A 591 -30.98 -9.57 -29.16
C LYS A 591 -30.60 -8.41 -28.26
N HIS A 592 -31.48 -8.05 -27.33
CA HIS A 592 -31.21 -7.00 -26.35
C HIS A 592 -30.04 -7.36 -25.43
N ALA A 593 -29.92 -8.63 -25.03
CA ALA A 593 -28.77 -9.09 -24.26
C ALA A 593 -27.45 -8.92 -25.05
N GLY A 594 -27.44 -9.25 -26.34
CA GLY A 594 -26.27 -9.04 -27.22
C GLY A 594 -25.91 -7.56 -27.41
N GLU A 595 -26.90 -6.68 -27.57
CA GLU A 595 -26.72 -5.22 -27.61
C GLU A 595 -26.06 -4.71 -26.32
N ASN A 596 -26.56 -5.14 -25.15
CA ASN A 596 -25.98 -4.80 -23.86
C ASN A 596 -24.54 -5.32 -23.68
N ILE A 597 -24.24 -6.54 -24.13
CA ILE A 597 -22.88 -7.10 -24.09
C ILE A 597 -21.95 -6.24 -24.94
N THR A 598 -22.39 -5.80 -26.12
CA THR A 598 -21.61 -4.93 -27.00
C THR A 598 -21.27 -3.60 -26.32
N ASP A 599 -22.27 -2.93 -25.73
CA ASP A 599 -22.08 -1.66 -25.02
C ASP A 599 -21.13 -1.78 -23.82
N VAL A 600 -21.29 -2.85 -23.03
CA VAL A 600 -20.40 -3.13 -21.88
C VAL A 600 -18.98 -3.41 -22.36
N SER A 601 -18.82 -4.18 -23.44
CA SER A 601 -17.50 -4.51 -24.00
C SER A 601 -16.78 -3.27 -24.52
N VAL A 602 -17.47 -2.41 -25.26
CA VAL A 602 -16.91 -1.12 -25.72
C VAL A 602 -16.50 -0.25 -24.52
N THR A 603 -17.34 -0.19 -23.49
CA THR A 603 -17.05 0.57 -22.27
C THR A 603 -15.85 0.01 -21.52
N MET A 604 -15.76 -1.31 -21.35
CA MET A 604 -14.64 -1.99 -20.69
C MET A 604 -13.34 -1.78 -21.46
N SER A 605 -13.34 -1.98 -22.78
CA SER A 605 -12.18 -1.73 -23.63
C SER A 605 -11.68 -0.29 -23.49
N SER A 606 -12.59 0.69 -23.57
CA SER A 606 -12.26 2.12 -23.38
C SER A 606 -11.65 2.41 -22.00
N LYS A 607 -12.26 1.90 -20.92
CA LYS A 607 -11.77 2.07 -19.56
C LYS A 607 -10.40 1.43 -19.36
N SER A 608 -10.23 0.23 -19.92
CA SER A 608 -8.98 -0.52 -19.83
C SER A 608 -7.85 0.20 -20.57
N ASN A 609 -8.12 0.72 -21.77
CA ASN A 609 -7.16 1.49 -22.53
C ASN A 609 -6.80 2.82 -21.83
N SER A 610 -7.78 3.46 -21.18
CA SER A 610 -7.54 4.66 -20.36
C SER A 610 -6.67 4.35 -19.13
N GLN A 611 -6.95 3.24 -18.42
CA GLN A 611 -6.15 2.77 -17.29
C GLN A 611 -4.72 2.41 -17.74
N PHE A 612 -4.57 1.70 -18.85
CA PHE A 612 -3.28 1.38 -19.45
C PHE A 612 -2.48 2.65 -19.79
N THR A 613 -3.13 3.64 -20.42
CA THR A 613 -2.53 4.94 -20.73
C THR A 613 -2.10 5.71 -19.46
N LEU A 614 -2.90 5.63 -18.40
CA LEU A 614 -2.56 6.25 -17.11
C LEU A 614 -1.32 5.58 -16.50
N LEU A 615 -1.27 4.25 -16.53
CA LEU A 615 -0.16 3.45 -15.99
C LEU A 615 1.12 3.59 -16.83
N GLN A 616 1.02 3.76 -18.15
CA GLN A 616 2.15 4.05 -19.03
C GLN A 616 2.91 5.33 -18.68
N ARG A 617 2.34 6.23 -17.87
CA ARG A 617 3.06 7.39 -17.32
C ARG A 617 4.19 6.97 -16.37
N PHE A 618 4.09 5.79 -15.78
CA PHE A 618 5.16 5.21 -14.98
C PHE A 618 6.08 4.39 -15.86
N LYS A 619 7.37 4.66 -15.81
CA LYS A 619 8.37 3.83 -16.48
C LYS A 619 8.74 2.70 -15.54
N VAL A 620 8.26 1.51 -15.88
CA VAL A 620 8.49 0.23 -15.19
C VAL A 620 9.40 -0.70 -15.97
#